data_AF-A0A8S9SSR5-F1
#
_entry.id   AF-A0A8S9SSR5-F1
#
_cell.length_a   1.000
_cell.length_b   1.000
_cell.length_c   1.000
_cell.angle_alpha   90.00
_cell.angle_beta   90.00
_cell.angle_gamma   90.00
#
_symmetry.space_group_name_H-M   'P 1'
#
loop_
_entity.id
_entity.type
_entity.pdbx_description
1 polymer ?
#
loop_
_entity_poly.entity_id
_entity_poly.type
_entity_poly.pdbx_seq_one_letter_code
_entity_poly.pdbx_strand_id
1 'polypeptide(L)'
;MPSRTFLNWYKRADYTAYAFNTRPVSRNPCQKPFVFYMSSTRFDKQLNTTVSEYTRHRVPHPSCRWKMTNPAEINTIVVYKKPDPHLWERSPRRNCCRVLQTKRNNTLWINVGVCREAEVTELK
;
A
#
# COMPACT_ATOMS: atom_id res chain seq x y z
N MET A 1 -0.50 -8.81 3.19
CA MET A 1 -0.38 -9.04 4.64
C MET A 1 0.42 -7.89 5.26
N PRO A 2 -0.01 -7.30 6.39
CA PRO A 2 0.70 -6.22 7.06
C PRO A 2 2.03 -6.70 7.67
N SER A 3 3.02 -5.82 7.80
CA SER A 3 4.28 -6.12 8.49
C SER A 3 4.04 -6.35 9.99
N ARG A 4 4.73 -7.34 10.57
CA ARG A 4 4.71 -7.59 12.02
C ARG A 4 5.32 -6.39 12.76
N THR A 5 4.54 -5.76 13.63
CA THR A 5 4.98 -4.57 14.42
C THR A 5 5.30 -4.90 15.88
N PHE A 6 4.89 -6.07 16.37
CA PHE A 6 5.12 -6.51 17.75
C PHE A 6 5.48 -7.99 17.82
N LEU A 7 6.20 -8.37 18.87
CA LEU A 7 6.42 -9.76 19.23
C LEU A 7 5.31 -10.21 20.18
N ASN A 8 4.82 -11.44 20.03
CA ASN A 8 3.91 -12.05 20.99
C ASN A 8 4.65 -12.26 22.34
N TRP A 9 3.90 -12.32 23.44
CA TRP A 9 4.39 -12.66 24.79
C TRP A 9 5.03 -14.06 24.85
N TYR A 10 4.52 -15.02 24.09
CA TYR A 10 5.12 -16.35 23.94
C TYR A 10 6.41 -16.20 23.13
N LYS A 11 7.53 -16.59 23.74
CA LYS A 11 8.90 -16.43 23.19
C LYS A 11 9.13 -17.09 21.82
N ARG A 12 8.20 -17.92 21.32
CA ARG A 12 8.26 -18.52 19.99
C ARG A 12 7.56 -17.63 18.97
N ALA A 13 8.29 -17.32 17.91
CA ALA A 13 7.89 -16.39 16.86
C ALA A 13 6.92 -17.02 15.84
N ASP A 14 6.08 -17.96 16.26
CA ASP A 14 5.19 -18.71 15.37
C ASP A 14 4.08 -17.79 14.84
N TYR A 15 3.80 -17.90 13.54
CA TYR A 15 2.82 -17.06 12.84
C TYR A 15 1.38 -17.28 13.32
N THR A 16 1.12 -18.40 14.01
CA THR A 16 -0.16 -18.76 14.64
C THR A 16 -0.50 -17.88 15.84
N ALA A 17 0.48 -17.15 16.38
CA ALA A 17 0.31 -16.33 17.57
C ALA A 17 -0.30 -14.93 17.30
N TYR A 18 -0.79 -14.70 16.08
CA TYR A 18 -1.36 -13.43 15.62
C TYR A 18 -2.82 -13.63 15.19
N ALA A 19 -3.69 -12.66 15.54
CA ALA A 19 -5.11 -12.69 15.14
C ALA A 19 -5.34 -12.60 13.62
N PHE A 20 -4.30 -12.26 12.86
CA PHE A 20 -4.31 -12.21 11.41
C PHE A 20 -2.90 -12.49 10.87
N ASN A 21 -2.83 -12.92 9.61
CA ASN A 21 -1.56 -13.20 8.96
C ASN A 21 -0.70 -11.94 8.86
N THR A 22 0.50 -11.99 9.44
CA THR A 22 1.50 -10.92 9.37
C THR A 22 2.68 -11.34 8.50
N ARG A 23 3.30 -10.38 7.81
CA ARG A 23 4.55 -10.55 7.10
C ARG A 23 5.72 -10.44 8.10
N PRO A 24 6.72 -11.34 8.05
CA PRO A 24 7.92 -11.21 8.88
C PRO A 24 8.63 -9.87 8.68
N VAL A 25 9.24 -9.34 9.74
CA VAL A 25 10.13 -8.18 9.63
C VAL A 25 11.40 -8.64 8.94
N SER A 26 11.71 -8.06 7.78
CA SER A 26 12.95 -8.41 7.10
C SER A 26 14.16 -7.86 7.84
N ARG A 27 15.18 -8.71 8.00
CA ARG A 27 16.50 -8.31 8.50
C ARG A 27 17.38 -7.71 7.39
N ASN A 28 17.04 -7.92 6.12
CA ASN A 28 17.83 -7.41 5.02
C ASN A 28 17.53 -5.91 4.84
N PRO A 29 18.55 -5.02 4.95
CA PRO A 29 18.35 -3.58 4.82
C PRO A 29 17.73 -3.15 3.48
N CYS A 30 17.91 -3.93 2.42
CA CYS A 30 17.34 -3.68 1.10
C CYS A 30 15.86 -4.05 0.99
N GLN A 31 15.33 -4.90 1.89
CA GLN A 31 13.89 -5.22 1.94
C GLN A 31 13.11 -4.24 2.83
N LYS A 32 13.76 -3.16 3.29
CA LYS A 32 13.12 -2.11 4.08
C LYS A 32 12.07 -1.38 3.21
N PRO A 33 10.81 -1.28 3.67
CA PRO A 33 9.76 -0.63 2.89
C PRO A 33 9.92 0.89 2.90
N PHE A 34 9.55 1.53 1.79
CA PHE A 34 9.32 2.98 1.76
C PHE A 34 8.00 3.28 2.47
N VAL A 35 8.05 4.16 3.48
CA VAL A 35 6.89 4.54 4.28
C VAL A 35 6.35 5.88 3.77
N PHE A 36 5.04 5.97 3.62
CA PHE A 36 4.33 7.19 3.24
C PHE A 36 3.27 7.50 4.30
N TYR A 37 3.18 8.77 4.72
CA TYR A 37 2.19 9.24 5.67
C TYR A 37 1.11 10.03 4.95
N MET A 38 -0.14 9.90 5.42
CA MET A 38 -1.24 10.69 4.89
C MET A 38 -0.99 12.17 5.21
N SER A 39 -0.92 13.00 4.17
CA SER A 39 -0.65 14.44 4.29
C SER A 39 -1.94 15.26 4.16
N SER A 40 -2.84 14.87 3.26
CA SER A 40 -4.10 15.57 3.05
C SER A 40 -5.18 14.61 2.58
N THR A 41 -6.44 14.98 2.83
CA THR A 41 -7.61 14.28 2.33
C THR A 41 -8.68 15.29 1.97
N ARG A 42 -9.30 15.13 0.81
CA ARG A 42 -10.37 15.99 0.33
C ARG A 42 -11.39 15.20 -0.47
N PHE A 43 -12.64 15.65 -0.43
CA PHE A 43 -13.68 15.12 -1.28
C PHE A 43 -13.83 16.01 -2.52
N ASP A 44 -13.60 15.43 -3.68
CA ASP A 44 -13.83 16.08 -4.97
C ASP A 44 -15.31 15.93 -5.35
N LYS A 45 -16.04 17.05 -5.26
CA LYS A 45 -17.48 17.10 -5.57
C LYS A 45 -17.78 16.89 -7.06
N GLN A 46 -16.87 17.28 -7.95
CA GLN A 46 -17.10 17.15 -9.39
C GLN A 46 -16.97 15.69 -9.84
N LEU A 47 -15.98 14.98 -9.27
CA LEU A 47 -15.71 13.58 -9.59
C LEU A 47 -16.46 12.60 -8.69
N ASN A 48 -17.10 13.08 -7.62
CA ASN A 48 -17.70 12.28 -6.55
C ASN A 48 -16.69 11.24 -6.01
N THR A 49 -15.47 11.71 -5.71
CA THR A 49 -14.36 10.87 -5.27
C THR A 49 -13.63 11.48 -4.07
N THR A 50 -13.28 10.65 -3.11
CA THR A 50 -12.31 11.02 -2.08
C THR A 50 -10.91 10.93 -2.68
N VAL A 51 -10.16 12.02 -2.57
CA VAL A 51 -8.76 12.14 -2.97
C VAL A 51 -7.93 12.26 -1.72
N SER A 52 -6.98 11.34 -1.55
CA SER A 52 -6.05 11.34 -0.42
C SER A 52 -4.61 11.40 -0.92
N GLU A 53 -3.81 12.23 -0.28
CA GLU A 53 -2.42 12.44 -0.63
C GLU A 53 -1.52 11.90 0.49
N TYR A 54 -0.47 11.18 0.09
CA TYR A 54 0.51 10.60 0.99
C TYR A 54 1.90 11.05 0.61
N THR A 55 2.65 11.56 1.58
CA THR A 55 4.01 12.06 1.40
C THR A 55 5.03 11.08 1.97
N ARG A 56 6.17 10.95 1.29
CA ARG A 56 7.20 10.00 1.69
C ARG A 56 7.88 10.42 2.99
N HIS A 57 7.99 9.48 3.92
CA HIS A 57 8.90 9.60 5.06
C HIS A 57 10.35 9.41 4.59
N ARG A 58 11.12 10.51 4.60
CA ARG A 58 12.50 10.51 4.10
C ARG A 58 13.46 9.92 5.12
N VAL A 59 13.75 8.64 4.96
CA VAL A 59 14.78 7.93 5.73
C VAL A 59 15.88 7.46 4.76
N PRO A 60 17.17 7.52 5.15
CA PRO A 60 18.24 6.94 4.36
C PRO A 60 17.96 5.45 4.07
N HIS A 61 18.07 5.08 2.79
CA HIS A 61 18.04 3.70 2.35
C HIS A 61 19.43 3.30 1.85
N PRO A 62 19.91 2.10 2.20
CA PRO A 62 21.22 1.63 1.74
C PRO A 62 21.21 1.42 0.22
N SER A 63 22.40 1.45 -0.39
CA SER A 63 22.54 1.09 -1.80
C SER A 63 22.33 -0.41 -1.98
N CYS A 64 21.38 -0.75 -2.84
CA CYS A 64 20.97 -2.14 -3.09
C CYS A 64 21.26 -2.51 -4.54
N ARG A 65 21.98 -3.62 -4.76
CA ARG A 65 22.37 -4.10 -6.10
C ARG A 65 21.28 -4.96 -6.77
N TRP A 66 20.02 -4.80 -6.37
CA TRP A 66 18.94 -5.59 -6.94
C TRP A 66 18.51 -5.02 -8.28
N LYS A 67 18.28 -5.92 -9.25
CA LYS A 67 17.78 -5.59 -10.59
C LYS A 67 16.26 -5.38 -10.56
N MET A 68 15.79 -4.48 -9.70
CA MET A 68 14.37 -4.07 -9.61
C MET A 68 14.27 -2.55 -9.73
N THR A 69 13.18 -2.08 -10.34
CA THR A 69 12.88 -0.65 -10.41
C THR A 69 12.81 -0.08 -9.00
N ASN A 70 13.59 0.97 -8.74
CA ASN A 70 13.67 1.57 -7.42
C ASN A 70 12.55 2.61 -7.24
N PRO A 71 11.58 2.41 -6.32
CA PRO A 71 10.54 3.38 -6.05
C PRO A 71 11.04 4.61 -5.26
N ALA A 72 12.35 4.74 -5.03
CA ALA A 72 12.98 5.89 -4.39
C ALA A 72 12.80 7.21 -5.16
N GLU A 73 12.33 7.19 -6.40
CA GLU A 73 11.99 8.41 -7.13
C GLU A 73 10.61 8.96 -6.71
N ILE A 74 9.74 8.11 -6.16
CA ILE A 74 8.38 8.49 -5.76
C ILE A 74 8.43 9.28 -4.45
N ASN A 75 7.89 10.50 -4.48
CA ASN A 75 7.80 11.40 -3.32
C ASN A 75 6.36 11.51 -2.79
N THR A 76 5.38 11.46 -3.68
CA THR A 76 3.98 11.65 -3.37
C THR A 76 3.15 10.53 -3.97
N ILE A 77 2.16 10.04 -3.23
CA ILE A 77 1.15 9.11 -3.73
C ILE A 77 -0.20 9.78 -3.60
N VAL A 78 -0.96 9.83 -4.69
CA VAL A 78 -2.33 10.34 -4.68
C VAL A 78 -3.27 9.18 -4.97
N VAL A 79 -4.22 8.96 -4.07
CA VAL A 79 -5.17 7.87 -4.14
C VAL A 79 -6.58 8.42 -4.35
N TYR A 80 -7.20 7.97 -5.43
CA TYR A 80 -8.60 8.23 -5.75
C TYR A 80 -9.46 7.04 -5.31
N LYS A 81 -10.52 7.32 -4.55
CA LYS A 81 -11.51 6.31 -4.16
C LYS A 81 -12.92 6.84 -4.32
N LYS A 82 -13.74 6.13 -5.09
CA LYS A 82 -15.18 6.39 -5.14
C LYS A 82 -15.86 5.85 -3.88
N PRO A 83 -16.81 6.59 -3.28
CA PRO A 83 -17.68 6.06 -2.23
C PRO A 83 -18.46 4.84 -2.75
N ASP A 84 -18.53 3.79 -1.94
CA ASP A 84 -19.34 2.59 -2.22
C ASP A 84 -20.08 2.20 -0.93
N PRO A 85 -21.37 2.56 -0.79
CA PRO A 85 -22.16 2.26 0.41
C PRO A 85 -22.30 0.76 0.67
N HIS A 86 -22.41 -0.05 -0.38
CA HIS A 86 -22.62 -1.49 -0.31
C HIS A 86 -21.28 -2.26 -0.28
N LEU A 87 -20.16 -1.59 -0.04
CA LEU A 87 -18.84 -2.20 -0.05
C LEU A 87 -18.76 -3.41 0.89
N TRP A 88 -19.40 -3.32 2.06
CA TRP A 88 -19.37 -4.35 3.10
C TRP A 88 -20.26 -5.55 2.82
N GLU A 89 -21.22 -5.43 1.90
CA GLU A 89 -22.10 -6.51 1.46
C GLU A 89 -21.41 -7.41 0.41
N ARG A 90 -20.32 -6.94 -0.19
CA ARG A 90 -19.54 -7.69 -1.19
C ARG A 90 -18.59 -8.69 -0.53
N SER A 91 -18.20 -9.71 -1.31
CA SER A 91 -17.20 -10.72 -0.93
C SER A 91 -15.87 -10.07 -0.49
N PRO A 92 -15.02 -10.72 0.33
CA PRO A 92 -13.83 -10.12 0.96
C PRO A 92 -12.86 -9.40 0.00
N ARG A 93 -12.86 -9.72 -1.30
CA ARG A 93 -12.10 -9.01 -2.34
C ARG A 93 -12.85 -7.78 -2.85
N ARG A 94 -13.02 -6.80 -1.97
CA ARG A 94 -13.92 -5.64 -2.18
C ARG A 94 -13.34 -4.55 -3.06
N ASN A 95 -12.03 -4.29 -2.95
CA ASN A 95 -11.34 -3.24 -3.69
C ASN A 95 -10.00 -3.73 -4.25
N CYS A 96 -9.70 -3.32 -5.48
CA CYS A 96 -8.42 -3.50 -6.14
C CYS A 96 -7.79 -2.14 -6.47
N CYS A 97 -6.46 -2.08 -6.41
CA CYS A 97 -5.67 -0.89 -6.68
C CYS A 97 -5.17 -0.92 -8.12
N ARG A 98 -5.28 0.20 -8.83
CA ARG A 98 -4.79 0.37 -10.20
C ARG A 98 -3.86 1.56 -10.26
N VAL A 99 -2.66 1.34 -10.78
CA VAL A 99 -1.70 2.42 -11.03
C VAL A 99 -2.14 3.14 -12.30
N LEU A 100 -2.46 4.43 -12.17
CA LEU A 100 -2.71 5.31 -13.30
C LEU A 100 -1.33 5.76 -13.86
N GLN A 101 -1.21 5.97 -15.17
CA GLN A 101 0.08 6.29 -15.82
C GLN A 101 0.86 7.36 -15.04
N THR A 102 2.04 6.99 -14.55
CA THR A 102 2.98 7.88 -13.86
C THR A 102 3.77 8.66 -14.90
N LYS A 103 3.30 9.86 -15.26
CA LYS A 103 3.97 10.62 -16.32
C LYS A 103 4.64 11.92 -15.92
N ARG A 104 4.45 12.49 -14.72
CA ARG A 104 5.15 13.74 -14.32
C ARG A 104 5.33 13.84 -12.79
N ASN A 105 6.46 14.41 -12.37
CA ASN A 105 6.71 15.00 -11.05
C ASN A 105 6.82 14.05 -9.83
N ASN A 106 7.37 12.84 -9.98
CA ASN A 106 7.61 11.94 -8.83
C ASN A 106 6.33 11.58 -8.03
N THR A 107 5.17 11.69 -8.67
CA THR A 107 3.85 11.41 -8.08
C THR A 107 3.27 10.12 -8.65
N LEU A 108 2.93 9.18 -7.77
CA LEU A 108 2.22 7.96 -8.10
C LEU A 108 0.72 8.15 -7.94
N TRP A 109 -0.04 7.95 -9.01
CA TRP A 109 -1.49 8.08 -9.00
C TRP A 109 -2.13 6.69 -8.93
N ILE A 110 -2.97 6.46 -7.94
CA ILE A 110 -3.62 5.16 -7.70
C ILE A 110 -5.14 5.36 -7.72
N ASN A 111 -5.84 4.52 -8.47
CA ASN A 111 -7.29 4.40 -8.40
C ASN A 111 -7.66 3.15 -7.60
N VAL A 112 -8.53 3.31 -6.60
CA VAL A 112 -9.09 2.22 -5.80
C VAL A 112 -10.56 2.09 -6.14
N GLY A 113 -10.96 0.91 -6.59
CA GLY A 113 -12.36 0.59 -6.87
C GLY A 113 -12.61 -0.90 -6.87
N VAL A 114 -13.82 -1.30 -7.25
CA VAL A 114 -14.23 -2.71 -7.32
C VAL A 114 -13.27 -3.50 -8.21
N CYS A 115 -12.88 -4.69 -7.76
CA CYS A 115 -12.02 -5.59 -8.54
C CYS A 115 -12.69 -6.01 -9.85
N ARG A 116 -11.92 -6.06 -10.93
CA ARG A 116 -12.38 -6.62 -12.21
C ARG A 116 -12.31 -8.15 -12.19
N GLU A 117 -13.01 -8.79 -13.11
CA GLU A 117 -12.85 -10.22 -13.36
C GLU A 117 -11.37 -10.55 -13.64
N ALA A 118 -10.91 -11.67 -13.08
CA ALA A 118 -9.52 -12.15 -13.15
C ALA A 118 -8.42 -11.22 -12.59
N GLU A 119 -8.76 -10.08 -11.97
CA GLU A 119 -7.77 -9.26 -11.25
C GLU A 119 -7.34 -10.05 -10.01
N VAL A 120 -6.09 -10.55 -9.95
CA VAL A 120 -5.55 -11.34 -8.82
C VAL A 120 -4.47 -10.57 -8.07
N THR A 121 -4.42 -10.78 -6.76
CA THR A 121 -3.24 -10.42 -5.97
C THR A 121 -2.13 -11.39 -6.38
N GLU A 122 -1.18 -10.99 -7.21
CA GLU A 122 0.00 -11.81 -7.45
C GLU A 122 0.70 -12.05 -6.09
N LEU A 123 0.55 -13.25 -5.55
CA LEU A 123 1.54 -13.87 -4.69
C LEU A 123 2.32 -14.81 -5.61
N LYS A 124 3.30 -14.26 -6.32
CA LYS A 124 4.40 -15.06 -6.85
C LYS A 124 5.47 -15.21 -5.77
#